data_AF-K1SC19-F1
#
_entry.id   AF-K1SC19-F1
#
_cell.length_a   1.000
_cell.length_b   1.000
_cell.length_c   1.000
_cell.angle_alpha   90.00
_cell.angle_beta   90.00
_cell.angle_gamma   90.00
#
_symmetry.space_group_name_H-M   'P 1'
#
loop_
_entity.id
_entity.type
_entity.pdbx_description
1 polymer ?
#
loop_
_entity_poly.entity_id
_entity_poly.type
_entity_poly.pdbx_seq_one_letter_code
_entity_poly.pdbx_strand_id
1 'polypeptide(L)'
;MELFVGSFPGNCYTLNEEYDRFLTLSDAAMCLMYKERVLHSEETPLKIYYTDRQGVPVAIDITGKEGKNKLTDNSNFFCLGPSGSGKSFHMNSVVRQLHEQGTDVVMVDTGNSYEGLCEYLGGKYISYTEERPITMNPFRINREEYNIEKIDFLKNLILMIWKGSDSQIPEIEFRIVEQIIID
;
A
#
# COMPACT_ATOMS: atom_id res chain seq x y z
N MET A 1 0.30 -29.67 22.18
CA MET A 1 1.67 -29.83 21.63
C MET A 1 1.87 -31.24 21.05
N GLU A 2 1.35 -32.27 21.72
CA GLU A 2 1.33 -33.67 21.27
C GLU A 2 0.76 -33.86 19.85
N LEU A 3 -0.42 -33.29 19.56
CA LEU A 3 -1.02 -33.33 18.20
C LEU A 3 -0.16 -32.68 17.11
N PHE A 4 0.59 -31.62 17.44
CA PHE A 4 1.47 -30.96 16.48
C PHE A 4 2.66 -31.86 16.13
N VAL A 5 3.28 -32.47 17.15
CA VAL A 5 4.43 -33.37 17.00
C VAL A 5 4.03 -34.68 16.31
N GLY A 6 2.85 -35.22 16.63
CA GLY A 6 2.29 -36.42 16.00
C GLY A 6 1.85 -36.25 14.55
N SER A 7 1.75 -35.00 14.06
CA SER A 7 1.42 -34.71 12.65
C SER A 7 2.61 -34.86 11.69
N PHE A 8 3.83 -34.98 12.23
CA PHE A 8 5.02 -35.21 11.41
C PHE A 8 5.06 -36.67 10.89
N PRO A 9 5.52 -36.88 9.63
CA PRO A 9 5.65 -38.22 9.06
C PRO A 9 6.45 -39.17 9.97
N GLY A 10 5.87 -40.33 10.28
CA GLY A 10 6.50 -41.36 11.11
C GLY A 10 6.33 -41.17 12.63
N ASN A 11 5.69 -40.09 13.08
CA ASN A 11 5.54 -39.78 14.51
C ASN A 11 4.14 -40.12 15.06
N CYS A 12 3.32 -40.84 14.30
CA CYS A 12 1.95 -41.20 14.68
C CYS A 12 1.86 -42.13 15.90
N TYR A 13 2.98 -42.72 16.34
CA TYR A 13 3.04 -43.55 17.54
C TYR A 13 2.78 -42.76 18.83
N THR A 14 3.00 -41.43 18.83
CA THR A 14 2.72 -40.56 19.98
C THR A 14 1.23 -40.21 20.11
N LEU A 15 0.41 -40.57 19.12
CA LEU A 15 -1.04 -40.33 19.15
C LEU A 15 -1.75 -41.47 19.87
N ASN A 16 -2.70 -41.14 20.76
CA ASN A 16 -3.50 -42.14 21.46
C ASN A 16 -4.37 -42.95 20.47
N GLU A 17 -4.32 -44.27 20.56
CA GLU A 17 -5.02 -45.17 19.65
C GLU A 17 -6.54 -45.09 19.74
N GLU A 18 -7.10 -44.73 20.90
CA GLU A 18 -8.55 -44.75 21.11
C GLU A 18 -9.26 -43.48 20.64
N TYR A 19 -8.59 -42.32 20.63
CA TYR A 19 -9.24 -41.04 20.33
C TYR A 19 -8.47 -40.10 19.39
N ASP A 20 -7.16 -40.28 19.20
CA ASP A 20 -6.37 -39.43 18.28
C ASP A 20 -6.21 -40.06 16.89
N ARG A 21 -6.49 -41.36 16.75
CA ARG A 21 -6.38 -42.09 15.48
C ARG A 21 -7.78 -42.42 14.95
N PHE A 22 -8.10 -41.93 13.76
CA PHE A 22 -9.25 -42.39 13.01
C PHE A 22 -8.80 -42.89 11.64
N LEU A 23 -9.34 -44.03 11.21
CA LEU A 23 -9.08 -44.57 9.87
C LEU A 23 -9.80 -43.69 8.85
N THR A 24 -9.05 -43.02 7.99
CA THR A 24 -9.58 -42.23 6.88
C THR A 24 -9.02 -42.74 5.56
N LEU A 25 -9.75 -42.52 4.46
CA LEU A 25 -9.28 -42.89 3.13
C LEU A 25 -8.07 -42.04 2.74
N SER A 26 -7.14 -42.60 1.96
CA SER A 26 -5.91 -41.92 1.52
C SER A 26 -6.18 -40.53 0.94
N ASP A 27 -7.25 -40.40 0.16
CA ASP A 27 -7.59 -39.16 -0.54
C ASP A 27 -8.07 -38.07 0.42
N ALA A 28 -8.79 -38.46 1.47
CA ALA A 28 -9.21 -37.55 2.53
C ALA A 28 -8.05 -37.19 3.48
N ALA A 29 -7.12 -38.13 3.73
CA ALA A 29 -5.90 -37.88 4.49
C ALA A 29 -5.00 -36.81 3.84
N MET A 30 -4.94 -36.76 2.50
CA MET A 30 -4.16 -35.74 1.79
C MET A 30 -4.66 -34.32 2.03
N CYS A 31 -5.95 -34.13 2.34
CA CYS A 31 -6.51 -32.83 2.70
C CYS A 31 -6.11 -32.37 4.11
N LEU A 32 -5.62 -33.29 4.96
CA LEU A 32 -5.16 -33.01 6.33
C LEU A 32 -3.66 -32.73 6.41
N MET A 33 -2.92 -32.97 5.32
CA MET A 33 -1.52 -32.54 5.24
C MET A 33 -1.48 -31.02 5.18
N TYR A 34 -0.73 -30.42 6.09
CA TYR A 34 -0.37 -29.01 6.00
C TYR A 34 0.26 -28.78 4.62
N LYS A 35 -0.39 -27.98 3.77
CA LYS A 35 0.22 -27.45 2.53
C LYS A 35 1.27 -26.39 2.87
N GLU A 36 2.15 -26.70 3.81
CA GLU A 36 3.27 -25.86 4.19
C GLU A 36 4.43 -26.18 3.26
N ARG A 37 4.49 -25.42 2.16
CA ARG A 37 5.72 -25.27 1.39
C ARG A 37 6.58 -24.22 2.10
N VAL A 38 7.90 -24.43 2.13
CA VAL A 38 8.85 -23.38 2.50
C VAL A 38 8.59 -22.15 1.63
N LEU A 39 8.31 -21.01 2.27
CA LEU A 39 8.13 -19.74 1.58
C LEU A 39 9.48 -19.31 1.03
N HIS A 40 9.49 -18.93 -0.25
CA HIS A 40 10.67 -18.36 -0.89
C HIS A 40 10.39 -16.91 -1.23
N SER A 41 11.43 -16.09 -1.17
CA SER A 41 11.38 -14.71 -1.63
C SER A 41 10.99 -14.65 -3.11
N GLU A 42 10.23 -13.63 -3.49
CA GLU A 42 9.92 -13.37 -4.88
C GLU A 42 11.17 -12.90 -5.65
N GLU A 43 11.28 -13.30 -6.91
CA GLU A 43 12.29 -12.77 -7.84
C GLU A 43 11.83 -11.39 -8.33
N THR A 44 12.14 -10.35 -7.55
CA THR A 44 11.71 -8.96 -7.78
C THR A 44 12.83 -7.96 -7.48
N PRO A 45 12.93 -6.85 -8.22
CA PRO A 45 13.79 -5.73 -7.85
C PRO A 45 13.26 -4.96 -6.62
N LEU A 46 11.94 -4.96 -6.40
CA LEU A 46 11.29 -4.29 -5.28
C LEU A 46 11.00 -5.27 -4.15
N LYS A 47 11.73 -5.16 -3.04
CA LYS A 47 11.71 -6.17 -1.96
C LYS A 47 11.15 -5.59 -0.67
N ILE A 48 9.92 -5.96 -0.31
CA ILE A 48 9.40 -5.70 1.03
C ILE A 48 9.56 -6.97 1.85
N TYR A 49 10.41 -6.90 2.87
CA TYR A 49 10.69 -8.02 3.75
C TYR A 49 9.62 -8.18 4.81
N TYR A 50 9.09 -9.39 4.86
CA TYR A 50 8.26 -9.93 5.94
C TYR A 50 8.95 -11.13 6.57
N THR A 51 8.35 -11.70 7.59
CA THR A 51 8.87 -12.87 8.29
C THR A 51 7.88 -14.01 8.16
N ASP A 52 8.38 -15.20 7.81
CA ASP A 52 7.56 -16.41 7.86
C ASP A 52 7.30 -16.87 9.31
N ARG A 53 6.60 -18.00 9.47
CA ARG A 53 6.28 -18.55 10.80
C ARG A 53 7.51 -19.08 11.56
N GLN A 54 8.63 -19.29 10.86
CA GLN A 54 9.88 -19.78 11.42
C GLN A 54 10.85 -18.64 11.77
N GLY A 55 10.50 -17.38 11.48
CA GLY A 55 11.40 -16.26 11.71
C GLY A 55 12.30 -15.91 10.51
N VAL A 56 12.12 -16.57 9.37
CA VAL A 56 12.95 -16.38 8.18
C VAL A 56 12.43 -15.18 7.38
N PRO A 57 13.29 -14.21 7.03
CA PRO A 57 12.90 -13.09 6.16
C PRO A 57 12.52 -13.57 4.76
N VAL A 58 11.38 -13.12 4.27
CA VAL A 58 10.84 -13.39 2.93
C VAL A 58 10.54 -12.06 2.25
N ALA A 59 11.17 -11.82 1.09
CA ALA A 59 10.89 -10.64 0.28
C ALA A 59 9.64 -10.86 -0.59
N ILE A 60 8.75 -9.87 -0.58
CA ILE A 60 7.49 -9.86 -1.32
C ILE A 60 7.41 -8.55 -2.11
N ASP A 61 6.98 -8.64 -3.37
CA ASP A 61 6.58 -7.48 -4.15
C ASP A 61 5.10 -7.15 -3.89
N ILE A 62 4.85 -6.17 -3.02
CA ILE A 62 3.49 -5.74 -2.69
C ILE A 62 2.74 -5.11 -3.88
N THR A 63 3.45 -4.72 -4.94
CA THR A 63 2.84 -4.12 -6.13
C THR A 63 2.27 -5.19 -7.06
N GLY A 64 2.79 -6.42 -6.99
CA GLY A 64 2.51 -7.50 -7.94
C GLY A 64 3.00 -7.24 -9.37
N LYS A 65 3.73 -6.13 -9.59
CA LYS A 65 4.05 -5.61 -10.92
C LYS A 65 5.54 -5.54 -11.20
N GLU A 66 6.42 -5.51 -10.22
CA GLU A 66 7.87 -5.40 -10.43
C GLU A 66 8.54 -6.77 -10.55
N GLY A 67 7.98 -7.79 -9.90
CA GLY A 67 8.46 -9.17 -9.95
C GLY A 67 8.54 -9.81 -11.34
N LYS A 68 9.28 -10.92 -11.45
CA LYS A 68 9.36 -11.76 -12.65
C LYS A 68 7.99 -12.27 -13.10
N ASN A 69 7.15 -12.63 -12.12
CA ASN A 69 5.76 -13.00 -12.36
C ASN A 69 4.90 -11.76 -12.12
N LYS A 70 4.25 -11.27 -13.17
CA LYS A 70 3.33 -10.12 -13.10
C LYS A 70 1.95 -10.62 -12.69
N LEU A 71 1.52 -10.27 -11.48
CA LEU A 71 0.22 -10.68 -10.92
C LEU A 71 -0.88 -9.64 -11.17
N THR A 72 -0.49 -8.39 -11.35
CA THR A 72 -1.40 -7.25 -11.48
C THR A 72 -0.95 -6.32 -12.62
N ASP A 73 -1.91 -5.62 -13.22
CA ASP A 73 -1.62 -4.59 -14.23
C ASP A 73 -1.25 -3.23 -13.58
N ASN A 74 -1.74 -3.01 -12.36
CA ASN A 74 -1.51 -1.81 -11.56
C ASN A 74 -0.84 -2.15 -10.21
N SER A 75 -0.18 -1.15 -9.62
CA SER A 75 0.57 -1.28 -8.37
C SER A 75 -0.25 -0.87 -7.14
N ASN A 76 -1.58 -0.88 -7.26
CA ASN A 76 -2.44 -0.45 -6.17
C ASN A 76 -2.60 -1.59 -5.15
N PHE A 77 -2.55 -1.27 -3.86
CA PHE A 77 -2.80 -2.24 -2.80
C PHE A 77 -3.69 -1.63 -1.72
N PHE A 78 -4.39 -2.50 -0.98
CA PHE A 78 -5.27 -2.11 0.12
C PHE A 78 -4.77 -2.72 1.43
N CYS A 79 -4.61 -1.90 2.46
CA CYS A 79 -4.35 -2.34 3.82
C CYS A 79 -5.63 -2.22 4.65
N LEU A 80 -6.27 -3.36 4.98
CA LEU A 80 -7.56 -3.40 5.67
C LEU A 80 -7.40 -3.96 7.10
N GLY A 81 -8.18 -3.41 8.03
CA GLY A 81 -8.17 -3.85 9.43
C GLY A 81 -8.90 -2.86 10.35
N PRO A 82 -9.40 -3.29 11.51
CA PRO A 82 -10.05 -2.41 12.48
C PRO A 82 -9.07 -1.43 13.13
N SER A 83 -9.58 -0.44 13.86
CA SER A 83 -8.72 0.44 14.66
C SER A 83 -7.90 -0.38 15.67
N GLY A 84 -6.63 -0.01 15.86
CA GLY A 84 -5.71 -0.74 16.76
C GLY A 84 -5.12 -2.05 16.20
N SER A 85 -5.48 -2.49 14.98
CA SER A 85 -4.95 -3.73 14.40
C SER A 85 -3.51 -3.66 13.87
N GLY A 86 -2.83 -2.52 14.04
CA GLY A 86 -1.46 -2.32 13.56
C GLY A 86 -1.32 -1.85 12.11
N LYS A 87 -2.38 -1.35 11.44
CA LYS A 87 -2.30 -0.84 10.06
C LYS A 87 -1.23 0.24 9.88
N SER A 88 -1.23 1.26 10.72
CA SER A 88 -0.23 2.35 10.64
C SER A 88 1.18 1.86 10.94
N PHE A 89 1.32 0.91 11.87
CA PHE A 89 2.62 0.28 12.17
C PHE A 89 3.15 -0.51 10.97
N HIS A 90 2.30 -1.30 10.33
CA HIS A 90 2.63 -2.02 9.10
C HIS A 90 3.02 -1.05 7.97
N MET A 91 2.21 -0.01 7.72
CA MET A 91 2.48 0.97 6.68
C MET A 91 3.78 1.75 6.90
N ASN A 92 4.10 2.11 8.15
CA ASN A 92 5.40 2.70 8.49
C ASN A 92 6.57 1.77 8.09
N SER A 93 6.45 0.46 8.35
CA SER A 93 7.47 -0.51 7.95
C SER A 93 7.62 -0.58 6.42
N VAL A 94 6.51 -0.64 5.69
CA VAL A 94 6.51 -0.67 4.22
C VAL A 94 7.17 0.59 3.65
N VAL A 95 6.75 1.77 4.12
CA VAL A 95 7.26 3.06 3.65
C VAL A 95 8.75 3.22 3.93
N ARG A 96 9.20 2.83 5.12
CA ARG A 96 10.62 2.81 5.48
C ARG A 96 11.42 1.96 4.49
N GLN A 97 10.96 0.75 4.20
CA GLN A 97 11.65 -0.17 3.28
C GLN A 97 11.63 0.33 1.82
N LEU A 98 10.55 0.96 1.39
CA LEU A 98 10.46 1.61 0.07
C LEU A 98 11.47 2.77 -0.05
N HIS A 99 11.51 3.63 0.96
CA HIS A 99 12.46 4.74 1.03
C HIS A 99 13.92 4.24 1.06
N GLU A 100 14.24 3.20 1.84
CA GLU A 100 15.58 2.57 1.86
C GLU A 100 16.00 2.02 0.48
N GLN A 101 15.03 1.68 -0.38
CA GLN A 101 15.25 1.24 -1.75
C GLN A 101 15.23 2.39 -2.77
N GLY A 102 15.21 3.65 -2.32
CA GLY A 102 15.23 4.83 -3.18
C GLY A 102 13.89 5.14 -3.86
N THR A 103 12.77 4.67 -3.30
CA THR A 103 11.43 5.03 -3.79
C THR A 103 11.01 6.38 -3.19
N ASP A 104 10.59 7.31 -4.04
CA ASP A 104 9.96 8.56 -3.59
C ASP A 104 8.57 8.28 -3.00
N VAL A 105 8.36 8.70 -1.75
CA VAL A 105 7.10 8.47 -1.04
C VAL A 105 6.41 9.79 -0.74
N VAL A 106 5.18 9.93 -1.25
CA VAL A 106 4.25 11.00 -0.88
C VAL A 106 3.09 10.38 -0.12
N MET A 107 2.80 10.91 1.07
CA MET A 107 1.76 10.37 1.95
C MET A 107 0.81 11.48 2.42
N VAL A 108 -0.48 11.16 2.43
CA VAL A 108 -1.52 11.97 3.09
C VAL A 108 -1.85 11.32 4.43
N ASP A 109 -1.48 12.00 5.51
CA ASP A 109 -1.68 11.53 6.89
C ASP A 109 -2.77 12.35 7.57
N THR A 110 -3.82 11.68 8.06
CA THR A 110 -4.89 12.30 8.84
C THR A 110 -4.70 12.18 10.35
N GLY A 111 -3.79 11.31 10.80
CA GLY A 111 -3.64 10.92 12.20
C GLY A 111 -2.26 11.18 12.79
N ASN A 112 -1.39 11.92 12.10
CA ASN A 112 0.01 12.19 12.47
C ASN A 112 0.81 10.93 12.84
N SER A 113 0.41 9.76 12.31
CA SER A 113 1.02 8.47 12.62
C SER A 113 2.37 8.28 11.92
N TYR A 114 2.67 9.12 10.92
CA TYR A 114 3.86 9.00 10.07
C TYR A 114 4.83 10.18 10.24
N GLU A 115 4.48 11.19 11.05
CA GLU A 115 5.31 12.37 11.32
C GLU A 115 6.70 11.98 11.83
N GLY A 116 6.77 11.13 12.87
CA GLY A 116 8.06 10.71 13.44
C GLY A 116 8.96 9.95 12.46
N LEU A 117 8.39 9.14 11.55
CA LEU A 117 9.18 8.47 10.51
C LEU A 117 9.67 9.47 9.46
N CYS A 118 8.81 10.41 9.06
CA CYS A 118 9.14 11.46 8.10
C CYS A 118 10.31 12.31 8.62
N GLU A 119 10.23 12.78 9.87
CA GLU A 119 11.31 13.55 10.51
C GLU A 119 12.60 12.73 10.65
N TYR A 120 12.49 11.47 11.07
CA TYR A 120 13.66 10.59 11.23
C TYR A 120 14.43 10.39 9.93
N LEU A 121 13.72 10.31 8.79
CA LEU A 121 14.31 10.17 7.45
C LEU A 121 14.70 11.52 6.82
N GLY A 122 14.52 12.65 7.53
CA GLY A 122 14.81 13.99 7.00
C GLY A 122 13.82 14.44 5.92
N GLY A 123 12.63 13.83 5.89
CA GLY A 123 11.54 14.18 4.99
C GLY A 123 10.88 15.50 5.36
N LYS A 124 10.00 15.97 4.47
CA LYS A 124 9.23 17.20 4.67
C LYS A 124 7.82 16.87 5.13
N TYR A 125 7.54 17.10 6.39
CA TYR A 125 6.17 17.02 6.92
C TYR A 125 5.46 18.37 6.76
N ILE A 126 4.35 18.40 6.01
CA ILE A 126 3.54 19.60 5.79
C ILE A 126 2.24 19.43 6.57
N SER A 127 2.17 20.06 7.74
CA SER A 127 0.98 20.07 8.58
C SER A 127 0.28 21.42 8.56
N TYR A 128 -1.02 21.41 8.85
CA TYR A 128 -1.79 22.62 9.10
C TYR A 128 -1.67 22.99 10.57
N THR A 129 -1.29 24.23 10.87
CA THR A 129 -1.50 24.85 12.18
C THR A 129 -2.23 26.18 12.00
N GLU A 130 -2.96 26.65 13.02
CA GLU A 130 -3.63 27.96 12.96
C GLU A 130 -2.63 29.10 12.71
N GLU A 131 -1.44 29.00 13.30
CA GLU A 131 -0.35 29.96 13.15
C GLU A 131 0.36 29.88 11.79
N ARG A 132 0.36 28.69 11.16
CA ARG A 132 1.03 28.41 9.89
C ARG A 132 0.11 27.54 9.01
N PRO A 133 -0.93 28.14 8.42
CA PRO A 133 -1.82 27.39 7.54
C PRO A 133 -1.04 26.90 6.31
N ILE A 134 -1.44 25.75 5.79
CA ILE A 134 -0.96 25.27 4.49
C ILE A 134 -1.42 26.28 3.44
N THR A 135 -0.48 27.00 2.85
CA THR A 135 -0.74 27.92 1.75
C THR A 135 -0.09 27.39 0.49
N MET A 136 -0.85 27.40 -0.60
CA MET A 136 -0.36 27.06 -1.92
C MET A 136 -0.91 28.10 -2.88
N ASN A 137 -0.03 28.71 -3.67
CA ASN A 137 -0.46 29.55 -4.78
C ASN A 137 -0.51 28.67 -6.04
N PRO A 138 -1.70 28.25 -6.50
CA PRO A 138 -1.83 27.37 -7.66
C PRO A 138 -1.40 28.07 -8.97
N PHE A 139 -1.41 29.40 -9.00
CA PHE A 139 -1.04 30.23 -10.15
C PHE A 139 0.46 30.52 -10.23
N ARG A 140 1.24 30.17 -9.19
CA ARG A 140 2.70 30.28 -9.24
C ARG A 140 3.26 29.09 -10.00
N ILE A 141 3.47 29.28 -11.30
CA ILE A 141 3.95 28.24 -12.22
C ILE A 141 5.32 28.59 -12.80
N ASN A 142 6.18 27.58 -12.97
CA ASN A 142 7.40 27.70 -13.75
C ASN A 142 7.13 27.37 -15.23
N ARG A 143 8.03 27.80 -16.13
CA ARG A 143 7.88 27.53 -17.58
C ARG A 143 7.85 26.04 -17.90
N GLU A 144 8.58 25.19 -17.16
CA GLU A 144 8.55 23.74 -17.40
C GLU A 144 7.21 23.09 -17.00
N GLU A 145 6.47 23.70 -16.07
CA GLU A 145 5.18 23.20 -15.59
C GLU A 145 4.01 23.67 -16.46
N TYR A 146 4.24 24.60 -17.38
CA TYR A 146 3.22 25.13 -18.27
C TYR A 146 2.93 24.11 -19.39
N ASN A 147 2.02 23.20 -19.11
CA ASN A 147 1.55 22.16 -20.02
C ASN A 147 0.01 22.08 -20.03
N ILE A 148 -0.54 21.24 -20.91
CA ILE A 148 -1.98 21.07 -21.08
C ILE A 148 -2.64 20.60 -19.78
N GLU A 149 -2.01 19.70 -19.03
CA GLU A 149 -2.53 19.20 -17.75
C GLU A 149 -2.63 20.31 -16.70
N LYS A 150 -1.65 21.22 -16.66
CA LYS A 150 -1.64 22.35 -15.74
C LYS A 150 -2.70 23.38 -16.11
N ILE A 151 -2.89 23.64 -17.40
CA ILE A 151 -3.97 24.52 -17.90
C ILE A 151 -5.32 23.93 -17.49
N ASP A 152 -5.52 22.62 -17.69
CA ASP A 152 -6.76 21.94 -17.33
C ASP A 152 -7.00 21.95 -15.80
N PHE A 153 -5.95 21.75 -15.01
CA PHE A 153 -6.01 21.90 -13.55
C PHE A 153 -6.44 23.31 -13.12
N LEU A 154 -5.80 24.35 -13.67
CA LEU A 154 -6.13 25.75 -13.34
C LEU A 154 -7.56 26.10 -13.77
N LYS A 155 -7.98 25.65 -14.95
CA LYS A 155 -9.33 25.81 -15.46
C LYS A 155 -10.36 25.19 -14.51
N ASN A 156 -10.17 23.93 -14.14
CA ASN A 156 -11.05 23.22 -13.21
C ASN A 156 -11.06 23.86 -11.83
N LEU A 157 -9.92 24.34 -11.35
CA LEU A 157 -9.81 25.03 -10.06
C LEU A 157 -10.59 26.36 -10.05
N ILE A 158 -10.43 27.19 -11.09
CA ILE A 158 -11.15 28.47 -11.23
C ILE A 158 -12.66 28.22 -11.30
N LEU A 159 -13.07 27.25 -12.10
CA LEU A 159 -14.48 26.88 -12.26
C LEU A 159 -15.09 26.38 -10.95
N MET A 160 -14.35 25.56 -10.20
CA MET A 160 -14.76 25.08 -8.87
C MET A 160 -14.91 26.22 -7.86
N ILE A 161 -13.98 27.17 -7.83
CA ILE A 161 -14.05 28.35 -6.93
C ILE A 161 -15.21 29.27 -7.33
N TRP A 162 -15.42 29.48 -8.63
CA TRP A 162 -16.42 30.41 -9.14
C TRP A 162 -17.86 29.87 -9.03
N LYS A 163 -18.08 28.62 -9.43
CA LYS A 163 -19.43 28.04 -9.57
C LYS A 163 -19.76 26.99 -8.51
N GLY A 164 -18.79 26.53 -7.72
CA GLY A 164 -18.97 25.46 -6.73
C GLY A 164 -18.97 24.05 -7.36
N SER A 165 -19.03 23.01 -6.52
CA SER A 165 -18.95 21.61 -6.94
C SER A 165 -20.17 21.10 -7.71
N ASP A 166 -21.34 21.68 -7.46
CA ASP A 166 -22.63 21.09 -7.87
C ASP A 166 -23.23 21.76 -9.12
N SER A 167 -22.52 22.72 -9.69
CA SER A 167 -22.98 23.48 -10.85
C SER A 167 -22.59 22.77 -12.15
N GLN A 168 -23.56 22.51 -13.02
CA GLN A 168 -23.26 22.13 -14.40
C GLN A 168 -22.73 23.36 -15.15
N ILE A 169 -21.47 23.27 -15.61
CA ILE A 169 -20.80 24.37 -16.30
C ILE A 169 -21.06 24.21 -17.81
N PRO A 170 -21.67 25.20 -18.47
CA PRO A 170 -21.87 25.19 -19.92
C PRO A 170 -20.53 25.12 -20.68
N GLU A 171 -20.50 24.41 -21.82
CA GLU A 171 -19.28 24.25 -22.64
C GLU A 171 -18.67 25.60 -23.09
N ILE A 172 -19.51 26.61 -23.31
CA ILE A 172 -19.07 27.97 -23.66
C ILE A 172 -18.23 28.60 -22.53
N GLU A 173 -18.62 28.43 -21.27
CA GLU A 173 -17.89 28.97 -20.12
C GLU A 173 -16.56 28.22 -19.95
N PHE A 174 -16.57 26.90 -20.16
CA PHE A 174 -15.35 26.08 -20.20
C PHE A 174 -14.32 26.62 -21.19
N ARG A 175 -14.74 26.93 -22.43
CA ARG A 175 -13.83 27.45 -23.47
C ARG A 175 -13.33 28.86 -23.17
N ILE A 176 -14.18 29.73 -22.61
CA ILE A 176 -13.78 31.10 -22.25
C ILE A 176 -12.69 31.07 -21.17
N VAL A 177 -12.87 30.28 -20.11
CA VAL A 177 -11.86 30.18 -19.03
C VAL A 177 -10.55 29.60 -19.57
N GLU A 178 -10.62 28.63 -20.48
CA GLU A 178 -9.43 28.06 -21.12
C GLU A 178 -8.65 29.11 -21.93
N GLN A 179 -9.33 29.93 -22.73
CA GLN A 179 -8.68 31.01 -23.49
C GLN A 179 -7.99 32.02 -22.58
N ILE A 180 -8.63 32.41 -21.46
CA ILE A 180 -8.06 33.38 -20.51
C ILE A 180 -6.78 32.86 -19.84
N ILE A 181 -6.63 31.55 -19.66
CA ILE A 181 -5.43 30.95 -19.05
C ILE A 181 -4.27 30.86 -20.07
N ILE A 182 -4.59 30.76 -21.35
CA ILE A 182 -3.61 30.61 -22.43
C ILE A 182 -3.05 31.97 -22.88
N ASP A 183 -3.89 33.01 -22.90
CA ASP A 183 -3.51 34.39 -23.25
C ASP A 183 -2.61 35.07 -22.19
#